data_AF-A0A8S2PMK6-F1
#
_entry.id   AF-A0A8S2PMK6-F1
#
_cell.length_a   1.000
_cell.length_b   1.000
_cell.length_c   1.000
_cell.angle_alpha   90.00
_cell.angle_beta   90.00
_cell.angle_gamma   90.00
#
_symmetry.space_group_name_H-M   'P 1'
#
loop_
_entity.id
_entity.type
_entity.pdbx_description
1 polymer ?
#
loop_
_entity_poly.entity_id
_entity_poly.type
_entity_poly.pdbx_seq_one_letter_code
_entity_poly.pdbx_strand_id
1 'polypeptide(L)'
;MAPKKGKKKKSPKAPTIIDGRPAAEMNKEELEEHLGRIREELDREREERNYFQLERDRISTFWEITKRQLDEKKAELRNKDRELEDAEEQHQAEIKVKKYEKKLRDLREEMELRRKTEIHEIEERKNQQINDLLRNHEKAFSDIKNYYNDITLNNLNLINTLKNEIEKKKQEEERSEKRMAELENENRKMREPLEAAKKETEELRRRAENYEKIKSLYESKKNQMKNCESDLKNSKWEYEVLLQRFEIIQKERDDLYNKFIKAINEVQQKSSLKNLLLEKKLSTLADSLEKKEAQLNEVLSASNLDPASLSVVTRKLEEVLDAKNTSIRDLQYELARVCKAHNDILRTYEAKLRQFGIPIEEIGFKPLESTVAGQQLGRGVAGLVTSPP
;
A
#
# COMPACT_ATOMS: atom_id res chain seq x y z
N MET A 1 83.69 -130.46 98.61
CA MET A 1 85.07 -131.01 98.65
C MET A 1 85.54 -131.00 100.09
N ALA A 2 85.87 -132.16 100.67
CA ALA A 2 86.65 -132.25 101.90
C ALA A 2 88.14 -132.30 101.55
N PRO A 3 89.02 -131.73 102.39
CA PRO A 3 90.05 -132.54 103.05
C PRO A 3 90.33 -132.02 104.48
N LYS A 4 91.05 -132.65 105.41
CA LYS A 4 91.58 -134.00 105.65
C LYS A 4 92.00 -133.98 107.14
N LYS A 5 92.00 -135.16 107.77
CA LYS A 5 92.47 -135.47 109.13
C LYS A 5 93.86 -134.91 109.47
N GLY A 6 94.03 -134.48 110.73
CA GLY A 6 95.32 -134.43 111.44
C GLY A 6 95.21 -135.12 112.81
N LYS A 7 95.79 -136.31 112.94
CA LYS A 7 96.08 -136.99 114.22
C LYS A 7 97.31 -136.34 114.87
N LYS A 8 97.25 -135.97 116.16
CA LYS A 8 98.42 -135.89 117.06
C LYS A 8 97.99 -136.38 118.45
N LYS A 9 98.40 -137.61 118.80
CA LYS A 9 99.47 -137.96 119.77
C LYS A 9 99.02 -137.80 121.24
N LYS A 10 98.68 -138.94 121.87
CA LYS A 10 98.66 -139.13 123.33
C LYS A 10 100.09 -138.94 123.87
N SER A 11 100.28 -137.93 124.71
CA SER A 11 101.42 -137.78 125.61
C SER A 11 101.08 -138.38 126.98
N PRO A 12 102.08 -138.86 127.74
CA PRO A 12 101.88 -139.67 128.94
C PRO A 12 101.23 -138.84 130.07
N LYS A 13 100.33 -139.46 130.83
CA LYS A 13 99.80 -138.89 132.08
C LYS A 13 100.99 -138.64 133.02
N ALA A 14 101.42 -137.39 133.10
CA ALA A 14 102.31 -136.93 134.14
C ALA A 14 101.65 -137.26 135.50
N PRO A 15 102.42 -137.69 136.51
CA PRO A 15 101.89 -137.82 137.85
C PRO A 15 101.32 -136.46 138.26
N THR A 16 100.05 -136.43 138.66
CA THR A 16 99.39 -135.21 139.12
C THR A 16 100.08 -134.77 140.40
N ILE A 17 101.04 -133.88 140.25
CA ILE A 17 101.73 -133.18 141.32
C ILE A 17 100.83 -132.01 141.67
N ILE A 18 100.32 -132.02 142.90
CA ILE A 18 99.48 -130.97 143.45
C ILE A 18 100.31 -130.36 144.59
N ASP A 19 100.61 -129.06 144.50
CA ASP A 19 101.42 -128.29 145.46
C ASP A 19 102.71 -128.98 145.95
N GLY A 20 103.46 -129.59 145.03
CA GLY A 20 104.81 -130.09 145.30
C GLY A 20 104.89 -131.39 146.11
N ARG A 21 103.76 -132.07 146.40
CA ARG A 21 103.74 -133.44 146.95
C ARG A 21 103.07 -134.43 145.99
N PRO A 22 103.46 -135.72 146.00
CA PRO A 22 102.75 -136.75 145.26
C PRO A 22 101.32 -136.88 145.82
N ALA A 23 100.30 -136.92 144.95
CA ALA A 23 98.91 -137.13 145.34
C ALA A 23 98.65 -138.44 146.13
N ALA A 24 99.66 -139.30 146.28
CA ALA A 24 99.62 -140.53 147.09
C ALA A 24 99.94 -140.31 148.59
N GLU A 25 100.43 -139.13 148.99
CA GLU A 25 100.79 -138.80 150.38
C GLU A 25 99.89 -137.72 151.01
N MET A 26 98.86 -137.27 150.30
CA MET A 26 97.88 -136.29 150.78
C MET A 26 96.68 -137.00 151.43
N ASN A 27 96.24 -136.47 152.58
CA ASN A 27 95.02 -136.95 153.24
C ASN A 27 93.78 -136.57 152.41
N LYS A 28 92.70 -137.36 152.51
CA LYS A 28 91.46 -137.20 151.73
C LYS A 28 90.90 -135.75 151.74
N GLU A 29 91.02 -135.05 152.85
CA GLU A 29 90.56 -133.65 153.00
C GLU A 29 91.34 -132.68 152.09
N GLU A 30 92.64 -132.89 151.90
CA GLU A 30 93.50 -132.02 151.09
C GLU A 30 93.18 -132.14 149.59
N LEU A 31 92.75 -133.33 149.15
CA LEU A 31 92.30 -133.58 147.77
C LEU A 31 90.89 -133.00 147.48
N GLU A 32 89.99 -133.00 148.48
CA GLU A 32 88.64 -132.43 148.34
C GLU A 32 88.68 -130.90 148.23
N GLU A 33 89.55 -130.23 149.00
CA GLU A 33 89.70 -128.78 148.97
C GLU A 33 90.25 -128.27 147.62
N HIS A 34 91.22 -129.01 147.04
CA HIS A 34 91.81 -128.66 145.75
C HIS A 34 90.86 -128.91 144.56
N LEU A 35 89.99 -129.93 144.67
CA LEU A 35 88.89 -130.15 143.72
C LEU A 35 87.83 -129.05 143.81
N GLY A 36 87.59 -128.53 145.02
CA GLY A 36 86.73 -127.37 145.27
C GLY A 36 87.24 -126.11 144.56
N ARG A 37 88.53 -125.77 144.74
CA ARG A 37 89.13 -124.60 144.06
C ARG A 37 89.03 -124.67 142.54
N ILE A 38 89.34 -125.82 141.94
CA ILE A 38 89.28 -125.97 140.47
C ILE A 38 87.83 -125.90 139.96
N ARG A 39 86.84 -126.38 140.73
CA ARG A 39 85.42 -126.21 140.38
C ARG A 39 85.00 -124.74 140.45
N GLU A 40 85.38 -124.02 141.50
CA GLU A 40 85.11 -122.59 141.61
C GLU A 40 85.80 -121.76 140.52
N GLU A 41 87.03 -122.12 140.12
CA GLU A 41 87.71 -121.47 139.00
C GLU A 41 87.01 -121.76 137.67
N LEU A 42 86.54 -122.99 137.44
CA LEU A 42 85.82 -123.35 136.23
C LEU A 42 84.46 -122.64 136.15
N ASP A 43 83.75 -122.50 137.27
CA ASP A 43 82.48 -121.78 137.31
C ASP A 43 82.69 -120.26 137.15
N ARG A 44 83.76 -119.69 137.73
CA ARG A 44 84.17 -118.30 137.44
C ARG A 44 84.50 -118.08 135.96
N GLU A 45 85.28 -118.95 135.33
CA GLU A 45 85.57 -118.82 133.90
C GLU A 45 84.30 -118.94 133.03
N ARG A 46 83.33 -119.76 133.45
CA ARG A 46 82.04 -119.88 132.75
C ARG A 46 81.20 -118.61 132.90
N GLU A 47 81.14 -118.05 134.10
CA GLU A 47 80.46 -116.78 134.38
C GLU A 47 81.10 -115.64 133.61
N GLU A 48 82.43 -115.54 133.59
CA GLU A 48 83.17 -114.56 132.80
C GLU A 48 82.91 -114.73 131.31
N ARG A 49 82.97 -115.96 130.78
CA ARG A 49 82.65 -116.21 129.37
C ARG A 49 81.22 -115.80 129.02
N ASN A 50 80.25 -116.11 129.89
CA ASN A 50 78.86 -115.73 129.70
C ASN A 50 78.71 -114.20 129.73
N TYR A 51 79.34 -113.53 130.70
CA TYR A 51 79.39 -112.07 130.80
C TYR A 51 79.99 -111.43 129.53
N PHE A 52 81.14 -111.91 129.05
CA PHE A 52 81.76 -111.43 127.81
C PHE A 52 80.91 -111.75 126.57
N GLN A 53 80.16 -112.85 126.55
CA GLN A 53 79.22 -113.16 125.46
C GLN A 53 78.02 -112.20 125.45
N LEU A 54 77.41 -111.94 126.60
CA LEU A 54 76.33 -110.96 126.74
C LEU A 54 76.80 -109.56 126.35
N GLU A 55 78.00 -109.15 126.79
CA GLU A 55 78.53 -107.83 126.46
C GLU A 55 78.90 -107.74 124.96
N ARG A 56 79.43 -108.81 124.37
CA ARG A 56 79.66 -108.88 122.91
C ARG A 56 78.36 -108.79 122.13
N ASP A 57 77.32 -109.53 122.52
CA ASP A 57 76.03 -109.52 121.83
C ASP A 57 75.31 -108.17 122.03
N ARG A 58 75.47 -107.54 123.21
CA ARG A 58 75.06 -106.15 123.47
C ARG A 58 75.80 -105.16 122.56
N ILE A 59 77.12 -105.26 122.43
CA ILE A 59 77.89 -104.41 121.52
C ILE A 59 77.50 -104.68 120.06
N SER A 60 77.28 -105.94 119.68
CA SER A 60 76.85 -106.32 118.32
C SER A 60 75.48 -105.74 117.98
N THR A 61 74.51 -105.86 118.89
CA THR A 61 73.18 -105.27 118.71
C THR A 61 73.23 -103.74 118.67
N PHE A 62 74.01 -103.08 119.54
CA PHE A 62 74.24 -101.63 119.46
C PHE A 62 74.88 -101.23 118.13
N TRP A 63 75.87 -101.98 117.64
CA TRP A 63 76.51 -101.72 116.36
C TRP A 63 75.53 -101.92 115.18
N GLU A 64 74.71 -102.97 115.20
CA GLU A 64 73.67 -103.20 114.19
C GLU A 64 72.61 -102.09 114.18
N ILE A 65 72.16 -101.65 115.36
CA ILE A 65 71.20 -100.54 115.50
C ILE A 65 71.82 -99.24 114.97
N THR A 66 73.04 -98.90 115.38
CA THR A 66 73.71 -97.66 114.94
C THR A 66 74.06 -97.70 113.46
N LYS A 67 74.43 -98.86 112.91
CA LYS A 67 74.60 -99.07 111.47
C LYS A 67 73.28 -98.89 110.72
N ARG A 68 72.19 -99.48 111.20
CA ARG A 68 70.85 -99.30 110.61
C ARG A 68 70.40 -97.84 110.65
N GLN A 69 70.62 -97.16 111.78
CA GLN A 69 70.33 -95.71 111.92
C GLN A 69 71.17 -94.87 110.96
N LEU A 70 72.44 -95.21 110.75
CA LEU A 70 73.29 -94.54 109.77
C LEU A 70 72.80 -94.77 108.33
N ASP A 71 72.41 -96.00 108.00
CA ASP A 71 71.88 -96.33 106.68
C ASP A 71 70.50 -95.68 106.43
N GLU A 72 69.64 -95.60 107.45
CA GLU A 72 68.38 -94.83 107.43
C GLU A 72 68.65 -93.34 107.22
N LYS A 73 69.56 -92.72 107.96
CA LYS A 73 69.92 -91.30 107.79
C LYS A 73 70.56 -91.02 106.43
N LYS A 74 71.37 -91.94 105.91
CA LYS A 74 71.91 -91.85 104.54
C LYS A 74 70.80 -91.97 103.48
N ALA A 75 69.80 -92.82 103.70
CA ALA A 75 68.65 -92.94 102.80
C ALA A 75 67.78 -91.68 102.84
N GLU A 76 67.51 -91.13 104.03
CA GLU A 76 66.82 -89.84 104.20
C GLU A 76 67.55 -88.71 103.49
N LEU A 77 68.89 -88.63 103.62
CA LEU A 77 69.70 -87.61 102.95
C LEU A 77 69.57 -87.73 101.42
N ARG A 78 69.72 -88.94 100.86
CA ARG A 78 69.54 -89.15 99.41
C ARG A 78 68.14 -88.80 98.92
N ASN A 79 67.11 -89.08 99.72
CA ASN A 79 65.74 -88.70 99.37
C ASN A 79 65.60 -87.18 99.40
N LYS A 80 66.18 -86.50 100.39
CA LYS A 80 66.17 -85.03 100.47
C LYS A 80 66.97 -84.37 99.34
N ASP A 81 68.11 -84.94 98.96
CA ASP A 81 68.90 -84.47 97.82
C ASP A 81 68.11 -84.58 96.50
N ARG A 82 67.40 -85.69 96.28
CA ARG A 82 66.50 -85.85 95.13
C ARG A 82 65.32 -84.88 95.16
N GLU A 83 64.68 -84.72 96.31
CA GLU A 83 63.58 -83.75 96.47
C GLU A 83 64.05 -82.31 96.18
N LEU A 84 65.28 -81.96 96.58
CA LEU A 84 65.89 -80.66 96.26
C LEU A 84 66.16 -80.53 94.76
N GLU A 85 66.75 -81.54 94.13
CA GLU A 85 67.03 -81.57 92.69
C GLU A 85 65.71 -81.44 91.88
N ASP A 86 64.70 -82.24 92.20
CA ASP A 86 63.37 -82.17 91.57
C ASP A 86 62.73 -80.79 91.74
N ALA A 87 62.83 -80.19 92.93
CA ALA A 87 62.30 -78.85 93.20
C ALA A 87 63.06 -77.76 92.43
N GLU A 88 64.38 -77.86 92.31
CA GLU A 88 65.21 -76.95 91.51
C GLU A 88 64.88 -77.06 90.02
N GLU A 89 64.74 -78.29 89.49
CA GLU A 89 64.33 -78.53 88.11
C GLU A 89 62.94 -77.94 87.81
N GLN A 90 61.97 -78.20 88.70
CA GLN A 90 60.63 -77.63 88.58
C GLN A 90 60.65 -76.11 88.62
N HIS A 91 61.43 -75.51 89.53
CA HIS A 91 61.56 -74.06 89.62
C HIS A 91 62.18 -73.46 88.36
N GLN A 92 63.23 -74.09 87.80
CA GLN A 92 63.85 -73.66 86.55
C GLN A 92 62.91 -73.80 85.35
N ALA A 93 62.13 -74.89 85.28
CA ALA A 93 61.10 -75.06 84.27
C ALA A 93 60.02 -73.97 84.37
N GLU A 94 59.55 -73.67 85.59
CA GLU A 94 58.56 -72.62 85.83
C GLU A 94 59.08 -71.22 85.45
N ILE A 95 60.34 -70.91 85.79
CA ILE A 95 60.99 -69.66 85.35
C ILE A 95 61.04 -69.58 83.82
N LYS A 96 61.41 -70.68 83.13
CA LYS A 96 61.44 -70.71 81.67
C LYS A 96 60.04 -70.50 81.08
N VAL A 97 59.03 -71.19 81.60
CA VAL A 97 57.63 -71.02 81.18
C VAL A 97 57.18 -69.58 81.36
N LYS A 98 57.36 -68.99 82.55
CA LYS A 98 57.02 -67.58 82.83
C LYS A 98 57.75 -66.62 81.89
N LYS A 99 59.02 -66.87 81.56
CA LYS A 99 59.79 -66.07 80.60
C LYS A 99 59.20 -66.15 79.19
N TYR A 100 58.83 -67.34 78.72
CA TYR A 100 58.22 -67.51 77.39
C TYR A 100 56.79 -66.96 77.33
N GLU A 101 55.99 -67.16 78.37
CA GLU A 101 54.66 -66.57 78.48
C GLU A 101 54.71 -65.03 78.45
N LYS A 102 55.67 -64.43 79.18
CA LYS A 102 55.91 -62.98 79.13
C LYS A 102 56.28 -62.54 77.71
N LYS A 103 57.25 -63.19 77.07
CA LYS A 103 57.64 -62.86 75.69
C LYS A 103 56.48 -62.98 74.69
N LEU A 104 55.66 -64.02 74.82
CA LEU A 104 54.48 -64.21 73.98
C LEU A 104 53.42 -63.14 74.24
N ARG A 105 53.23 -62.73 75.49
CA ARG A 105 52.32 -61.64 75.86
C ARG A 105 52.81 -60.31 75.29
N ASP A 106 54.06 -59.95 75.54
CA ASP A 106 54.69 -58.72 75.05
C ASP A 106 54.61 -58.65 73.51
N LEU A 107 54.90 -59.75 72.80
CA LEU A 107 54.79 -59.81 71.34
C LEU A 107 53.33 -59.65 70.87
N ARG A 108 52.36 -60.25 71.56
CA ARG A 108 50.93 -60.07 71.22
C ARG A 108 50.49 -58.63 71.44
N GLU A 109 50.90 -58.02 72.55
CA GLU A 109 50.60 -56.62 72.85
C GLU A 109 51.23 -55.67 71.83
N GLU A 110 52.48 -55.92 71.42
CA GLU A 110 53.16 -55.13 70.39
C GLU A 110 52.46 -55.25 69.03
N MET A 111 52.13 -56.47 68.59
CA MET A 111 51.43 -56.70 67.33
C MET A 111 50.02 -56.08 67.34
N GLU A 112 49.33 -56.14 68.47
CA GLU A 112 48.01 -55.51 68.63
C GLU A 112 48.11 -53.98 68.63
N LEU A 113 49.17 -53.41 69.22
CA LEU A 113 49.43 -51.97 69.17
C LEU A 113 49.76 -51.50 67.73
N ARG A 114 50.58 -52.26 67.00
CA ARG A 114 50.85 -52.00 65.57
C ARG A 114 49.57 -52.05 64.73
N ARG A 115 48.77 -53.10 64.91
CA ARG A 115 47.47 -53.22 64.23
C ARG A 115 46.56 -52.03 64.53
N LYS A 116 46.47 -51.61 65.80
CA LYS A 116 45.66 -50.46 66.21
C LYS A 116 46.16 -49.16 65.58
N THR A 117 47.47 -48.91 65.60
CA THR A 117 48.05 -47.69 65.02
C THR A 117 47.83 -47.64 63.50
N GLU A 118 48.07 -48.73 62.78
CA GLU A 118 47.77 -48.83 61.35
C GLU A 118 46.29 -48.56 61.03
N ILE A 119 45.37 -49.12 61.84
CA ILE A 119 43.93 -48.85 61.70
C ILE A 119 43.63 -47.36 61.88
N HIS A 120 44.14 -46.73 62.94
CA HIS A 120 43.90 -45.31 63.21
C HIS A 120 44.46 -44.42 62.09
N GLU A 121 45.66 -44.71 61.57
CA GLU A 121 46.22 -43.95 60.45
C GLU A 121 45.38 -44.09 59.17
N ILE A 122 44.89 -45.30 58.88
CA ILE A 122 44.02 -45.54 57.71
C ILE A 122 42.68 -44.81 57.90
N GLU A 123 42.11 -44.85 59.09
CA GLU A 123 40.88 -44.13 59.43
C GLU A 123 41.06 -42.62 59.31
N GLU A 124 42.15 -42.07 59.83
CA GLU A 124 42.46 -40.64 59.72
C GLU A 124 42.62 -40.21 58.25
N ARG A 125 43.38 -40.98 57.45
CA ARG A 125 43.52 -40.72 56.01
C ARG A 125 42.19 -40.78 55.27
N LYS A 126 41.34 -41.76 55.58
CA LYS A 126 40.00 -41.88 54.95
C LYS A 126 39.07 -40.76 55.39
N ASN A 127 39.05 -40.42 56.67
CA ASN A 127 38.25 -39.31 57.20
C ASN A 127 38.67 -37.98 56.58
N GLN A 128 39.98 -37.76 56.38
CA GLN A 128 40.47 -36.58 55.68
C GLN A 128 39.96 -36.54 54.23
N GLN A 129 40.05 -37.65 53.49
CA GLN A 129 39.53 -37.74 52.12
C GLN A 129 38.01 -37.49 52.05
N ILE A 130 37.24 -38.03 53.01
CA ILE A 130 35.80 -37.81 53.10
C ILE A 130 35.52 -36.31 53.31
N ASN A 131 36.24 -35.66 54.23
CA ASN A 131 36.07 -34.23 54.51
C ASN A 131 36.43 -33.36 53.31
N ASP A 132 37.53 -33.68 52.62
CA ASP A 132 37.95 -32.95 51.41
C ASP A 132 36.92 -33.11 50.28
N LEU A 133 36.39 -34.33 50.10
CA LEU A 133 35.34 -34.61 49.13
C LEU A 133 34.05 -33.85 49.46
N LEU A 134 33.63 -33.83 50.74
CA LEU A 134 32.47 -33.06 51.20
C LEU A 134 32.64 -31.57 50.95
N ARG A 135 33.81 -31.01 51.29
CA ARG A 135 34.10 -29.59 51.07
C ARG A 135 34.10 -29.22 49.58
N ASN A 136 34.65 -30.09 48.73
CA ASN A 136 34.63 -29.90 47.28
C ASN A 136 33.20 -29.96 46.73
N HIS A 137 32.38 -30.91 47.20
CA HIS A 137 30.97 -30.97 46.82
C HIS A 137 30.18 -29.75 47.28
N GLU A 138 30.35 -29.31 48.54
CA GLU A 138 29.69 -28.12 49.07
C GLU A 138 30.04 -26.87 48.27
N LYS A 139 31.33 -26.72 47.91
CA LYS A 139 31.78 -25.63 47.04
C LYS A 139 31.12 -25.72 45.65
N ALA A 140 31.14 -26.88 45.01
CA ALA A 140 30.53 -27.06 43.69
C ALA A 140 29.02 -26.78 43.70
N PHE A 141 28.30 -27.21 44.75
CA PHE A 141 26.88 -26.90 44.93
C PHE A 141 26.64 -25.41 45.13
N SER A 142 27.50 -24.73 45.90
CA SER A 142 27.42 -23.28 46.09
C SER A 142 27.64 -22.54 44.78
N ASP A 143 28.66 -22.93 44.01
CA ASP A 143 28.98 -22.32 42.70
C ASP A 143 27.81 -22.50 41.71
N ILE A 144 27.21 -23.70 41.64
CA ILE A 144 26.03 -23.96 40.80
C ILE A 144 24.83 -23.11 41.25
N LYS A 145 24.59 -23.04 42.57
CA LYS A 145 23.49 -22.25 43.14
C LYS A 145 23.64 -20.77 42.81
N ASN A 146 24.85 -20.24 42.96
CA ASN A 146 25.16 -18.85 42.64
C ASN A 146 25.00 -18.59 41.13
N TYR A 147 25.47 -19.48 40.26
CA TYR A 147 25.29 -19.37 38.81
C TYR A 147 23.80 -19.26 38.42
N TYR A 148 22.94 -20.14 38.94
CA TYR A 148 21.50 -20.07 38.65
C TYR A 148 20.82 -18.86 39.31
N ASN A 149 21.25 -18.45 40.51
CA ASN A 149 20.77 -17.23 41.15
C ASN A 149 21.12 -15.98 40.32
N ASP A 150 22.33 -15.91 39.77
CA ASP A 150 22.75 -14.78 38.94
C ASP A 150 21.95 -14.73 37.63
N ILE A 151 21.72 -15.88 36.99
CA ILE A 151 20.87 -15.96 35.79
C ILE A 151 19.44 -15.53 36.11
N THR A 152 18.86 -16.03 37.21
CA THR A 152 17.49 -15.68 37.59
C THR A 152 17.35 -14.20 37.93
N LEU A 153 18.32 -13.63 38.65
CA LEU A 153 18.36 -12.21 38.98
C LEU A 153 18.54 -11.34 37.72
N ASN A 154 19.41 -11.74 36.79
CA ASN A 154 19.58 -11.05 35.51
C ASN A 154 18.29 -11.12 34.66
N ASN A 155 17.68 -12.30 34.55
CA ASN A 155 16.41 -12.47 33.85
C ASN A 155 15.30 -11.63 34.49
N LEU A 156 15.24 -11.56 35.82
CA LEU A 156 14.27 -10.73 36.53
C LEU A 156 14.48 -9.24 36.25
N ASN A 157 15.73 -8.78 36.27
CA ASN A 157 16.09 -7.41 35.92
C ASN A 157 15.73 -7.08 34.47
N LEU A 158 15.98 -7.99 33.53
CA LEU A 158 15.60 -7.85 32.13
C LEU A 158 14.08 -7.77 31.97
N ILE A 159 13.33 -8.66 32.63
CA ILE A 159 11.86 -8.63 32.62
C ILE A 159 11.35 -7.30 33.16
N ASN A 160 11.91 -6.80 34.27
CA ASN A 160 11.51 -5.52 34.84
C ASN A 160 11.83 -4.35 33.90
N THR A 161 12.97 -4.38 33.22
CA THR A 161 13.37 -3.38 32.23
C THR A 161 12.40 -3.38 31.05
N LEU A 162 12.11 -4.54 30.47
CA LEU A 162 11.16 -4.70 29.37
C LEU A 162 9.75 -4.26 29.77
N LYS A 163 9.29 -4.60 30.99
CA LYS A 163 8.00 -4.12 31.51
C LYS A 163 7.95 -2.59 31.59
N ASN A 164 9.01 -1.96 32.09
CA ASN A 164 9.10 -0.50 32.16
C ASN A 164 9.13 0.15 30.77
N GLU A 165 9.80 -0.48 29.80
CA GLU A 165 9.80 0.00 28.39
C GLU A 165 8.42 -0.13 27.75
N ILE A 166 7.73 -1.25 27.96
CA ILE A 166 6.35 -1.45 27.48
C ILE A 166 5.42 -0.38 28.07
N GLU A 167 5.53 -0.12 29.38
CA GLU A 167 4.71 0.91 30.03
C GLU A 167 5.00 2.32 29.48
N LYS A 168 6.28 2.67 29.28
CA LYS A 168 6.67 3.94 28.63
C LYS A 168 6.12 4.04 27.21
N LYS A 169 6.23 2.96 26.42
CA LYS A 169 5.73 2.93 25.03
C LYS A 169 4.22 3.07 24.97
N LYS A 170 3.49 2.44 25.88
CA LYS A 170 2.04 2.57 26.00
C LYS A 170 1.62 4.00 26.34
N GLN A 171 2.34 4.67 27.25
CA GLN A 171 2.09 6.08 27.55
C GLN A 171 2.43 7.02 26.36
N GLU A 172 3.49 6.72 25.61
CA GLU A 172 3.82 7.44 24.37
C GLU A 172 2.74 7.27 23.31
N GLU A 173 2.22 6.05 23.13
CA GLU A 173 1.13 5.72 22.21
C GLU A 173 -0.14 6.46 22.59
N GLU A 174 -0.59 6.41 23.85
CA GLU A 174 -1.78 7.14 24.31
C GLU A 174 -1.65 8.66 24.10
N ARG A 175 -0.45 9.22 24.34
CA ARG A 175 -0.17 10.65 24.06
C ARG A 175 -0.16 10.95 22.56
N SER A 176 0.29 10.00 21.73
CA SER A 176 0.28 10.15 20.27
C SER A 176 -1.14 10.07 19.73
N GLU A 177 -1.97 9.14 20.22
CA GLU A 177 -3.38 9.02 19.86
C GLU A 177 -4.17 10.27 20.21
N LYS A 178 -3.97 10.83 21.41
CA LYS A 178 -4.60 12.11 21.81
C LYS A 178 -4.23 13.24 20.85
N ARG A 179 -2.94 13.39 20.53
CA ARG A 179 -2.47 14.40 19.55
C ARG A 179 -3.01 14.16 18.16
N MET A 180 -3.09 12.90 17.71
CA MET A 180 -3.68 12.54 16.42
C MET A 180 -5.18 12.89 16.39
N ALA A 181 -5.93 12.59 17.44
CA ALA A 181 -7.34 12.94 17.54
C ALA A 181 -7.58 14.45 17.57
N GLU A 182 -6.73 15.21 18.27
CA GLU A 182 -6.74 16.68 18.28
C GLU A 182 -6.48 17.23 16.87
N LEU A 183 -5.43 16.77 16.20
CA LEU A 183 -5.09 17.17 14.83
C LEU A 183 -6.16 16.77 13.81
N GLU A 184 -6.80 15.60 13.95
CA GLU A 184 -7.92 15.19 13.12
C GLU A 184 -9.13 16.10 13.31
N ASN A 185 -9.41 16.49 14.55
CA ASN A 185 -10.52 17.40 14.87
C ASN A 185 -10.23 18.81 14.34
N GLU A 186 -9.01 19.32 14.49
CA GLU A 186 -8.57 20.59 13.88
C GLU A 186 -8.63 20.54 12.35
N ASN A 187 -8.12 19.47 11.73
CA ASN A 187 -8.23 19.28 10.29
C ASN A 187 -9.68 19.27 9.83
N ARG A 188 -10.59 18.62 10.58
CA ARG A 188 -12.03 18.62 10.27
C ARG A 188 -12.61 20.03 10.36
N LYS A 189 -12.32 20.76 11.45
CA LYS A 189 -12.74 22.14 11.67
C LYS A 189 -12.22 23.11 10.61
N MET A 190 -11.05 22.86 10.02
CA MET A 190 -10.48 23.70 8.95
C MET A 190 -10.98 23.28 7.56
N ARG A 191 -11.20 21.97 7.35
CA ARG A 191 -11.64 21.42 6.07
C ARG A 191 -13.06 21.84 5.73
N GLU A 192 -13.99 21.82 6.68
CA GLU A 192 -15.39 22.19 6.44
C GLU A 192 -15.54 23.66 5.97
N PRO A 193 -14.95 24.68 6.63
CA PRO A 193 -14.93 26.06 6.14
C PRO A 193 -14.23 26.20 4.79
N LEU A 194 -13.13 25.47 4.56
CA LEU A 194 -12.43 25.52 3.28
C LEU A 194 -13.31 24.97 2.14
N GLU A 195 -14.01 23.87 2.37
CA GLU A 195 -14.94 23.28 1.40
C GLU A 195 -16.13 24.22 1.13
N ALA A 196 -16.67 24.85 2.18
CA ALA A 196 -17.74 25.84 2.08
C ALA A 196 -17.30 27.08 1.29
N ALA A 197 -16.14 27.66 1.63
CA ALA A 197 -15.57 28.80 0.92
C ALA A 197 -15.29 28.48 -0.56
N LYS A 198 -14.78 27.27 -0.85
CA LYS A 198 -14.60 26.80 -2.23
C LYS A 198 -15.91 26.76 -3.02
N LYS A 199 -16.97 26.18 -2.43
CA LYS A 199 -18.30 26.15 -3.04
C LYS A 199 -18.84 27.55 -3.28
N GLU A 200 -18.68 28.46 -2.33
CA GLU A 200 -19.10 29.85 -2.46
C GLU A 200 -18.33 30.57 -3.59
N THR A 201 -17.01 30.40 -3.68
CA THR A 201 -16.23 30.95 -4.80
C THR A 201 -16.67 30.38 -6.16
N GLU A 202 -17.00 29.09 -6.24
CA GLU A 202 -17.50 28.47 -7.47
C GLU A 202 -18.87 29.04 -7.87
N GLU A 203 -19.78 29.23 -6.92
CA GLU A 203 -21.08 29.87 -7.14
C GLU A 203 -20.94 31.32 -7.59
N LEU A 204 -20.08 32.10 -6.92
CA LEU A 204 -19.80 33.49 -7.29
C LEU A 204 -19.18 33.58 -8.69
N ARG A 205 -18.29 32.65 -9.05
CA ARG A 205 -17.70 32.58 -10.39
C ARG A 205 -18.76 32.29 -11.46
N ARG A 206 -19.66 31.33 -11.22
CA ARG A 206 -20.80 31.05 -12.11
C ARG A 206 -21.71 32.26 -12.25
N ARG A 207 -21.99 33.00 -11.16
CA ARG A 207 -22.77 34.25 -11.21
C ARG A 207 -22.08 35.33 -12.04
N ALA A 208 -20.76 35.48 -11.90
CA ALA A 208 -19.98 36.44 -12.67
C ALA A 208 -20.00 36.10 -14.18
N GLU A 209 -19.79 34.84 -14.55
CA GLU A 209 -19.89 34.39 -15.95
C GLU A 209 -21.29 34.61 -16.53
N ASN A 210 -22.34 34.35 -15.75
CA ASN A 210 -23.71 34.61 -16.19
C ASN A 210 -23.96 36.11 -16.37
N TYR A 211 -23.43 36.94 -15.47
CA TYR A 211 -23.53 38.40 -15.58
C TYR A 211 -22.83 38.92 -16.84
N GLU A 212 -21.63 38.42 -17.17
CA GLU A 212 -20.94 38.76 -18.43
C GLU A 212 -21.74 38.35 -19.67
N LYS A 213 -22.33 37.14 -19.67
CA LYS A 213 -23.21 36.69 -20.76
C LYS A 213 -24.42 37.62 -20.94
N ILE A 214 -25.09 37.95 -19.84
CA ILE A 214 -26.25 38.87 -19.85
C ILE A 214 -25.82 40.26 -20.35
N LYS A 215 -24.69 40.78 -19.89
CA LYS A 215 -24.13 42.06 -20.33
C LYS A 215 -23.87 42.07 -21.84
N SER A 216 -23.24 41.02 -22.38
CA SER A 216 -23.00 40.89 -23.81
C SER A 216 -24.30 40.83 -24.64
N LEU A 217 -25.30 40.10 -24.16
CA LEU A 217 -26.61 40.01 -24.81
C LEU A 217 -27.33 41.38 -24.79
N TYR A 218 -27.26 42.08 -23.67
CA TYR A 218 -27.81 43.43 -23.53
C TYR A 218 -27.15 44.40 -24.51
N GLU A 219 -25.81 44.38 -24.62
CA GLU A 219 -25.05 45.21 -25.57
C GLU A 219 -25.49 44.92 -27.03
N SER A 220 -25.63 43.65 -27.39
CA SER A 220 -26.11 43.24 -28.72
C SER A 220 -27.54 43.72 -28.99
N LYS A 221 -28.45 43.57 -28.01
CA LYS A 221 -29.84 44.01 -28.14
C LYS A 221 -29.96 45.53 -28.21
N LYS A 222 -29.14 46.26 -27.44
CA LYS A 222 -29.04 47.72 -27.51
C LYS A 222 -28.58 48.19 -28.89
N ASN A 223 -27.60 47.52 -29.49
CA ASN A 223 -27.15 47.83 -30.84
C ASN A 223 -28.22 47.52 -31.90
N GLN A 224 -28.93 46.39 -31.79
CA GLN A 224 -30.07 46.08 -32.65
C GLN A 224 -31.16 47.15 -32.55
N MET A 225 -31.48 47.61 -31.34
CA MET A 225 -32.48 48.65 -31.11
C MET A 225 -32.08 49.97 -31.77
N LYS A 226 -30.81 50.38 -31.65
CA LYS A 226 -30.28 51.57 -32.34
C LYS A 226 -30.40 51.48 -33.86
N ASN A 227 -30.11 50.31 -34.43
CA ASN A 227 -30.24 50.10 -35.87
C ASN A 227 -31.71 50.21 -36.29
N CYS A 228 -32.62 49.52 -35.60
CA CYS A 228 -34.06 49.63 -35.87
C CYS A 228 -34.59 51.07 -35.70
N GLU A 229 -34.10 51.83 -34.72
CA GLU A 229 -34.45 53.25 -34.57
C GLU A 229 -33.98 54.10 -35.76
N SER A 230 -32.79 53.82 -36.29
CA SER A 230 -32.27 54.47 -37.49
C SER A 230 -33.10 54.11 -38.73
N ASP A 231 -33.42 52.83 -38.90
CA ASP A 231 -34.25 52.36 -40.02
C ASP A 231 -35.65 52.98 -39.96
N LEU A 232 -36.26 53.05 -38.77
CA LEU A 232 -37.55 53.70 -38.56
C LEU A 232 -37.51 55.18 -38.95
N LYS A 233 -36.42 55.90 -38.61
CA LYS A 233 -36.25 57.30 -39.02
C LYS A 233 -36.13 57.44 -40.53
N ASN A 234 -35.38 56.56 -41.18
CA ASN A 234 -35.23 56.55 -42.63
C ASN A 234 -36.57 56.27 -43.33
N SER A 235 -37.31 55.24 -42.91
CA SER A 235 -38.63 54.94 -43.48
C SER A 235 -39.65 56.05 -43.26
N LYS A 236 -39.61 56.76 -42.11
CA LYS A 236 -40.45 57.94 -41.89
C LYS A 236 -40.13 59.06 -42.87
N TRP A 237 -38.84 59.33 -43.10
CA TRP A 237 -38.42 60.35 -44.07
C TRP A 237 -38.84 59.98 -45.50
N GLU A 238 -38.62 58.72 -45.90
CA GLU A 238 -39.07 58.22 -47.21
C GLU A 238 -40.59 58.35 -47.38
N TYR A 239 -41.35 58.03 -46.34
CA TYR A 239 -42.80 58.17 -46.32
C TYR A 239 -43.25 59.63 -46.49
N GLU A 240 -42.63 60.58 -45.78
CA GLU A 240 -42.91 62.01 -45.93
C GLU A 240 -42.60 62.51 -47.34
N VAL A 241 -41.46 62.12 -47.92
CA VAL A 241 -41.11 62.47 -49.31
C VAL A 241 -42.13 61.89 -50.29
N LEU A 242 -42.57 60.66 -50.08
CA LEU A 242 -43.55 60.01 -50.94
C LEU A 242 -44.93 60.68 -50.85
N LEU A 243 -45.35 61.08 -49.64
CA LEU A 243 -46.58 61.86 -49.44
C LEU A 243 -46.55 63.18 -50.20
N GLN A 244 -45.44 63.93 -50.11
CA GLN A 244 -45.28 65.19 -50.84
C GLN A 244 -45.35 64.98 -52.37
N ARG A 245 -44.68 63.95 -52.89
CA ARG A 245 -44.77 63.59 -54.31
C ARG A 245 -46.18 63.21 -54.74
N PHE A 246 -46.88 62.43 -53.91
CA PHE A 246 -48.26 62.03 -54.17
C PHE A 246 -49.19 63.26 -54.26
N GLU A 247 -49.03 64.23 -53.37
CA GLU A 247 -49.83 65.46 -53.38
C GLU A 247 -49.61 66.28 -54.67
N ILE A 248 -48.35 66.38 -55.14
CA ILE A 248 -48.03 67.04 -56.41
C ILE A 248 -48.69 66.31 -57.58
N ILE A 249 -48.56 64.98 -57.66
CA ILE A 249 -49.16 64.18 -58.73
C ILE A 249 -50.69 64.27 -58.72
N GLN A 250 -51.31 64.30 -57.53
CA GLN A 250 -52.76 64.53 -57.42
C GLN A 250 -53.17 65.89 -57.99
N LYS A 251 -52.43 66.97 -57.65
CA LYS A 251 -52.68 68.30 -58.21
C LYS A 251 -52.52 68.32 -59.73
N GLU A 252 -51.47 67.68 -60.25
CA GLU A 252 -51.25 67.56 -61.70
C GLU A 252 -52.38 66.82 -62.41
N ARG A 253 -52.85 65.70 -61.83
CA ARG A 253 -54.01 64.95 -62.33
C ARG A 253 -55.25 65.83 -62.36
N ASP A 254 -55.54 66.54 -61.28
CA ASP A 254 -56.73 67.39 -61.16
C ASP A 254 -56.69 68.58 -62.13
N ASP A 255 -55.53 69.20 -62.29
CA ASP A 255 -55.30 70.25 -63.28
C ASP A 255 -55.48 69.74 -64.70
N LEU A 256 -54.97 68.56 -65.01
CA LEU A 256 -55.11 67.94 -66.33
C LEU A 256 -56.58 67.60 -66.62
N TYR A 257 -57.29 67.05 -65.64
CA TYR A 257 -58.72 66.76 -65.73
C TYR A 257 -59.55 68.03 -65.94
N ASN A 258 -59.24 69.11 -65.21
CA ASN A 258 -59.88 70.42 -65.38
C ASN A 258 -59.62 71.03 -66.76
N LYS A 259 -58.38 70.94 -67.27
CA LYS A 259 -58.02 71.38 -68.63
C LYS A 259 -58.76 70.56 -69.68
N PHE A 260 -58.87 69.25 -69.49
CA PHE A 260 -59.61 68.36 -70.39
C PHE A 260 -61.10 68.74 -70.47
N ILE A 261 -61.75 68.98 -69.33
CA ILE A 261 -63.15 69.45 -69.28
C ILE A 261 -63.30 70.80 -70.00
N LYS A 262 -62.41 71.76 -69.74
CA LYS A 262 -62.43 73.07 -70.42
C LYS A 262 -62.29 72.91 -71.94
N ALA A 263 -61.35 72.09 -72.40
CA ALA A 263 -61.15 71.83 -73.82
C ALA A 263 -62.38 71.17 -74.48
N ILE A 264 -63.01 70.19 -73.82
CA ILE A 264 -64.26 69.59 -74.31
C ILE A 264 -65.36 70.64 -74.42
N ASN A 265 -65.58 71.45 -73.38
CA ASN A 265 -66.62 72.47 -73.38
C ASN A 265 -66.38 73.53 -74.46
N GLU A 266 -65.13 73.97 -74.67
CA GLU A 266 -64.77 74.89 -75.75
C GLU A 266 -65.04 74.29 -77.14
N VAL A 267 -64.66 73.04 -77.36
CA VAL A 267 -64.93 72.33 -78.63
C VAL A 267 -66.43 72.19 -78.85
N GLN A 268 -67.19 71.84 -77.82
CA GLN A 268 -68.64 71.72 -77.87
C GLN A 268 -69.31 73.07 -78.17
N GLN A 269 -68.89 74.17 -77.51
CA GLN A 269 -69.39 75.52 -77.77
C GLN A 269 -69.06 75.99 -79.19
N LYS A 270 -67.81 75.79 -79.66
CA LYS A 270 -67.42 76.17 -81.03
C LYS A 270 -68.19 75.37 -82.07
N SER A 271 -68.37 74.07 -81.84
CA SER A 271 -69.15 73.19 -82.72
C SER A 271 -70.62 73.60 -82.74
N SER A 272 -71.23 73.88 -81.59
CA SER A 272 -72.64 74.30 -81.51
C SER A 272 -72.88 75.68 -82.16
N LEU A 273 -71.98 76.65 -81.94
CA LEU A 273 -72.01 77.94 -82.63
C LEU A 273 -71.87 77.77 -84.15
N LYS A 274 -70.94 76.93 -84.60
CA LYS A 274 -70.75 76.64 -86.03
C LYS A 274 -71.99 75.98 -86.63
N ASN A 275 -72.60 75.02 -85.93
CA ASN A 275 -73.83 74.37 -86.35
C ASN A 275 -74.98 75.38 -86.44
N LEU A 276 -75.18 76.23 -85.43
CA LEU A 276 -76.21 77.28 -85.45
C LEU A 276 -76.03 78.25 -86.62
N LEU A 277 -74.78 78.61 -86.95
CA LEU A 277 -74.47 79.52 -88.04
C LEU A 277 -74.68 78.87 -89.40
N LEU A 278 -74.37 77.57 -89.53
CA LEU A 278 -74.69 76.76 -90.70
C LEU A 278 -76.20 76.62 -90.87
N GLU A 279 -76.96 76.32 -89.81
CA GLU A 279 -78.43 76.27 -89.84
C GLU A 279 -79.04 77.59 -90.29
N LYS A 280 -78.56 78.74 -89.76
CA LYS A 280 -79.00 80.07 -90.22
C LYS A 280 -78.64 80.33 -91.68
N LYS A 281 -77.43 79.96 -92.12
CA LYS A 281 -77.04 80.07 -93.54
C LYS A 281 -77.93 79.19 -94.43
N LEU A 282 -78.24 77.98 -93.99
CA LEU A 282 -79.07 77.04 -94.73
C LEU A 282 -80.50 77.58 -94.83
N SER A 283 -81.07 78.09 -93.73
CA SER A 283 -82.38 78.75 -93.73
C SER A 283 -82.40 79.99 -94.63
N THR A 284 -81.42 80.89 -94.55
CA THR A 284 -81.39 82.09 -95.41
C THR A 284 -81.17 81.75 -96.89
N LEU A 285 -80.38 80.73 -97.20
CA LEU A 285 -80.23 80.22 -98.57
C LEU A 285 -81.51 79.55 -99.05
N ALA A 286 -82.22 78.81 -98.19
CA ALA A 286 -83.53 78.24 -98.50
C ALA A 286 -84.56 79.33 -98.79
N ASP A 287 -84.65 80.36 -97.94
CA ASP A 287 -85.54 81.51 -98.16
C ASP A 287 -85.19 82.26 -99.47
N SER A 288 -83.90 82.39 -99.77
CA SER A 288 -83.44 83.02 -101.01
C SER A 288 -83.74 82.16 -102.23
N LEU A 289 -83.63 80.84 -102.11
CA LEU A 289 -83.99 79.89 -103.16
C LEU A 289 -85.50 79.96 -103.41
N GLU A 290 -86.32 79.92 -102.36
CA GLU A 290 -87.78 80.01 -102.43
C GLU A 290 -88.23 81.34 -103.07
N LYS A 291 -87.57 82.46 -102.72
CA LYS A 291 -87.79 83.76 -103.40
C LYS A 291 -87.38 83.74 -104.87
N LYS A 292 -86.26 83.10 -105.20
CA LYS A 292 -85.77 82.99 -106.60
C LYS A 292 -86.67 82.09 -107.43
N GLU A 293 -87.16 80.99 -106.86
CA GLU A 293 -88.15 80.11 -107.47
C GLU A 293 -89.49 80.83 -107.66
N ALA A 294 -89.95 81.61 -106.66
CA ALA A 294 -91.14 82.44 -106.80
C ALA A 294 -90.99 83.50 -107.91
N GLN A 295 -89.86 84.21 -107.95
CA GLN A 295 -89.54 85.17 -109.02
C GLN A 295 -89.45 84.50 -110.40
N LEU A 296 -88.81 83.32 -110.48
CA LEU A 296 -88.72 82.55 -111.71
C LEU A 296 -90.11 82.12 -112.17
N ASN A 297 -90.95 81.60 -111.27
CA ASN A 297 -92.32 81.19 -111.57
C ASN A 297 -93.20 82.38 -112.01
N GLU A 298 -93.01 83.57 -111.42
CA GLU A 298 -93.68 84.79 -111.83
C GLU A 298 -93.26 85.23 -113.25
N VAL A 299 -91.96 85.22 -113.54
CA VAL A 299 -91.44 85.55 -114.88
C VAL A 299 -91.89 84.52 -115.93
N LEU A 300 -91.85 83.23 -115.59
CA LEU A 300 -92.29 82.15 -116.48
C LEU A 300 -93.79 82.25 -116.80
N SER A 301 -94.62 82.60 -115.80
CA SER A 301 -96.07 82.80 -116.01
C SER A 301 -96.39 84.10 -116.75
N ALA A 302 -95.64 85.19 -116.52
CA ALA A 302 -95.83 86.45 -117.23
C ALA A 302 -95.39 86.40 -118.71
N SER A 303 -94.45 85.52 -119.06
CA SER A 303 -93.85 85.48 -120.40
C SER A 303 -94.69 84.75 -121.46
N ASN A 304 -95.73 83.99 -121.07
CA ASN A 304 -96.58 83.19 -121.97
C ASN A 304 -95.78 82.41 -123.05
N LEU A 305 -94.61 81.90 -122.66
CA LEU A 305 -93.74 81.13 -123.55
C LEU A 305 -94.22 79.67 -123.62
N ASP A 306 -94.07 79.07 -124.79
CA ASP A 306 -94.37 77.64 -125.01
C ASP A 306 -93.49 76.75 -124.09
N PRO A 307 -94.08 75.92 -123.20
CA PRO A 307 -93.36 75.12 -122.21
C PRO A 307 -92.31 74.17 -122.81
N ALA A 308 -92.55 73.64 -124.02
CA ALA A 308 -91.63 72.70 -124.67
C ALA A 308 -90.33 73.40 -125.09
N SER A 309 -90.44 74.62 -125.62
CA SER A 309 -89.28 75.42 -126.05
C SER A 309 -88.40 75.86 -124.87
N LEU A 310 -89.00 76.18 -123.72
CA LEU A 310 -88.29 76.65 -122.53
C LEU A 310 -87.47 75.53 -121.86
N SER A 311 -88.05 74.33 -121.75
CA SER A 311 -87.35 73.13 -121.24
C SER A 311 -86.08 72.80 -122.05
N VAL A 312 -86.15 72.92 -123.39
CA VAL A 312 -85.01 72.67 -124.27
C VAL A 312 -83.87 73.68 -124.02
N VAL A 313 -84.20 74.96 -123.84
CA VAL A 313 -83.20 76.00 -123.57
C VAL A 313 -82.56 75.82 -122.19
N THR A 314 -83.35 75.57 -121.15
CA THR A 314 -82.84 75.35 -119.78
C THR A 314 -81.90 74.17 -119.71
N ARG A 315 -82.31 73.02 -120.30
CA ARG A 315 -81.48 71.81 -120.33
C ARG A 315 -80.17 72.04 -121.08
N LYS A 316 -80.20 72.78 -122.19
CA LYS A 316 -78.98 73.08 -122.96
C LYS A 316 -78.04 74.04 -122.22
N LEU A 317 -78.58 74.94 -121.40
CA LEU A 317 -77.78 75.82 -120.54
C LEU A 317 -77.11 75.04 -119.40
N GLU A 318 -77.83 74.10 -118.77
CA GLU A 318 -77.28 73.18 -117.75
C GLU A 318 -76.16 72.31 -118.32
N GLU A 319 -76.38 71.67 -119.49
CA GLU A 319 -75.36 70.85 -120.16
C GLU A 319 -74.07 71.67 -120.42
N VAL A 320 -74.19 72.95 -120.81
CA VAL A 320 -73.02 73.84 -121.01
C VAL A 320 -72.33 74.19 -119.69
N LEU A 321 -73.09 74.50 -118.63
CA LEU A 321 -72.53 74.81 -117.32
C LEU A 321 -71.77 73.62 -116.73
N ASP A 322 -72.32 72.40 -116.84
CA ASP A 322 -71.67 71.18 -116.39
C ASP A 322 -70.39 70.87 -117.16
N ALA A 323 -70.40 71.06 -118.48
CA ALA A 323 -69.20 70.90 -119.31
C ALA A 323 -68.11 71.91 -118.92
N LYS A 324 -68.47 73.17 -118.65
CA LYS A 324 -67.54 74.21 -118.19
C LYS A 324 -66.98 73.90 -116.80
N ASN A 325 -67.82 73.50 -115.85
CA ASN A 325 -67.40 73.13 -114.49
C ASN A 325 -66.46 71.93 -114.49
N THR A 326 -66.69 70.96 -115.38
CA THR A 326 -65.78 69.81 -115.56
C THR A 326 -64.43 70.26 -116.12
N SER A 327 -64.42 71.12 -117.15
CA SER A 327 -63.18 71.67 -117.71
C SER A 327 -62.37 72.47 -116.68
N ILE A 328 -63.04 73.22 -115.79
CA ILE A 328 -62.37 73.95 -114.71
C ILE A 328 -61.67 72.98 -113.75
N ARG A 329 -62.33 71.88 -113.36
CA ARG A 329 -61.74 70.85 -112.50
C ARG A 329 -60.51 70.21 -113.14
N ASP A 330 -60.59 69.87 -114.43
CA ASP A 330 -59.49 69.20 -115.14
C ASP A 330 -58.27 70.13 -115.27
N LEU A 331 -58.47 71.41 -115.61
CA LEU A 331 -57.39 72.38 -115.70
C LEU A 331 -56.74 72.66 -114.34
N GLN A 332 -57.52 72.68 -113.26
CA GLN A 332 -56.97 72.81 -111.90
C GLN A 332 -56.10 71.61 -111.53
N TYR A 333 -56.50 70.39 -111.91
CA TYR A 333 -55.70 69.19 -111.70
C TYR A 333 -54.38 69.22 -112.49
N GLU A 334 -54.43 69.60 -113.76
CA GLU A 334 -53.24 69.71 -114.62
C GLU A 334 -52.23 70.74 -114.09
N LEU A 335 -52.72 71.90 -113.63
CA LEU A 335 -51.86 72.91 -113.00
C LEU A 335 -51.17 72.35 -111.74
N ALA A 336 -51.92 71.64 -110.88
CA ALA A 336 -51.37 70.97 -109.70
C ALA A 336 -50.30 69.92 -110.05
N ARG A 337 -50.50 69.18 -111.14
CA ARG A 337 -49.53 68.19 -111.65
C ARG A 337 -48.22 68.81 -112.09
N VAL A 338 -48.28 69.88 -112.87
CA VAL A 338 -47.09 70.58 -113.37
C VAL A 338 -46.33 71.26 -112.22
N CYS A 339 -47.03 71.94 -111.31
CA CYS A 339 -46.39 72.57 -110.16
C CYS A 339 -45.68 71.57 -109.23
N LYS A 340 -46.24 70.37 -109.06
CA LYS A 340 -45.56 69.30 -108.32
C LYS A 340 -44.28 68.83 -109.03
N ALA A 341 -44.38 68.52 -110.32
CA ALA A 341 -43.22 68.05 -111.09
C ALA A 341 -42.07 69.06 -111.08
N HIS A 342 -42.38 70.36 -111.19
CA HIS A 342 -41.41 71.45 -111.06
C HIS A 342 -40.69 71.43 -109.71
N ASN A 343 -41.44 71.37 -108.59
CA ASN A 343 -40.86 71.37 -107.25
C ASN A 343 -40.04 70.09 -106.96
N ASP A 344 -40.46 68.94 -107.48
CA ASP A 344 -39.70 67.68 -107.32
C ASP A 344 -38.37 67.74 -108.09
N ILE A 345 -38.38 68.28 -109.31
CA ILE A 345 -37.16 68.47 -110.11
C ILE A 345 -36.18 69.40 -109.38
N LEU A 346 -36.66 70.53 -108.84
CA LEU A 346 -35.83 71.45 -108.06
C LEU A 346 -35.12 70.72 -106.90
N ARG A 347 -35.85 69.91 -106.12
CA ARG A 347 -35.27 69.10 -105.03
C ARG A 347 -34.25 68.08 -105.52
N THR A 348 -34.49 67.43 -106.66
CA THR A 348 -33.52 66.47 -107.21
C THR A 348 -32.23 67.15 -107.65
N TYR A 349 -32.31 68.34 -108.25
CA TYR A 349 -31.13 69.12 -108.60
C TYR A 349 -30.37 69.60 -107.37
N GLU A 350 -31.07 70.14 -106.35
CA GLU A 350 -30.44 70.52 -105.09
C GLU A 350 -29.70 69.35 -104.43
N ALA A 351 -30.31 68.16 -104.42
CA ALA A 351 -29.67 66.95 -103.89
C ALA A 351 -28.44 66.55 -104.69
N LYS A 352 -28.49 66.64 -106.02
CA LYS A 352 -27.35 66.33 -106.91
C LYS A 352 -26.21 67.33 -106.76
N LEU A 353 -26.51 68.63 -106.68
CA LEU A 353 -25.52 69.68 -106.47
C LEU A 353 -24.78 69.50 -105.15
N ARG A 354 -25.53 69.22 -104.06
CA ARG A 354 -24.94 68.85 -102.77
C ARG A 354 -24.07 67.59 -102.85
N GLN A 355 -24.49 66.57 -103.62
CA GLN A 355 -23.70 65.33 -103.80
C GLN A 355 -22.34 65.60 -104.46
N PHE A 356 -22.25 66.54 -105.40
CA PHE A 356 -21.00 66.92 -106.04
C PHE A 356 -20.17 67.95 -105.24
N GLY A 357 -20.59 68.27 -104.01
CA GLY A 357 -19.89 69.19 -103.13
C GLY A 357 -20.03 70.66 -103.52
N ILE A 358 -21.02 71.00 -104.36
CA ILE A 358 -21.35 72.38 -104.73
C ILE A 358 -22.43 72.88 -103.76
N PRO A 359 -22.13 73.82 -102.85
CA PRO A 359 -23.11 74.46 -102.00
C PRO A 359 -24.16 75.18 -102.85
N ILE A 360 -25.44 75.09 -102.46
CA ILE A 360 -26.56 75.67 -103.23
C ILE A 360 -26.42 77.20 -103.28
N GLU A 361 -25.73 77.77 -102.29
CA GLU A 361 -25.42 79.19 -102.16
C GLU A 361 -24.42 79.70 -103.22
N GLU A 362 -23.62 78.83 -103.85
CA GLU A 362 -22.61 79.20 -104.87
C GLU A 362 -23.19 79.36 -106.29
N ILE A 363 -24.46 78.99 -106.49
CA ILE A 363 -25.10 78.94 -107.82
C ILE A 363 -25.61 80.32 -108.28
N GLY A 364 -25.67 81.30 -107.36
CA GLY A 364 -25.96 82.71 -107.67
C GLY A 364 -27.43 83.06 -107.96
N PHE A 365 -28.36 82.08 -107.94
CA PHE A 365 -29.80 82.33 -108.04
C PHE A 365 -30.61 81.41 -107.13
N LYS A 366 -31.81 81.84 -106.71
CA LYS A 366 -32.75 81.05 -105.89
C LYS A 366 -33.96 80.65 -106.75
N PRO A 367 -34.19 79.36 -107.01
CA PRO A 367 -35.36 78.93 -107.77
C PRO A 367 -36.66 79.23 -107.02
N LEU A 368 -37.70 79.63 -107.76
CA LEU A 368 -39.04 79.90 -107.21
C LEU A 368 -39.83 78.57 -107.14
N GLU A 369 -40.26 78.18 -105.94
CA GLU A 369 -41.18 77.05 -105.75
C GLU A 369 -42.59 77.45 -106.22
N SER A 370 -43.21 76.62 -107.06
CA SER A 370 -44.57 76.85 -107.53
C SER A 370 -45.58 76.41 -106.45
N THR A 371 -46.36 77.36 -105.92
CA THR A 371 -47.47 77.11 -104.99
C THR A 371 -48.81 77.23 -105.70
N VAL A 372 -49.60 76.15 -105.76
CA VAL A 372 -50.98 76.23 -106.22
C VAL A 372 -51.84 76.72 -105.06
N ALA A 373 -52.47 77.89 -105.22
CA ALA A 373 -53.29 78.51 -104.19
C ALA A 373 -54.42 77.56 -103.74
N GLY A 374 -54.37 77.14 -102.47
CA GLY A 374 -55.44 76.36 -101.82
C GLY A 374 -55.32 74.84 -101.87
N GLN A 375 -54.32 74.25 -102.54
CA GLN A 375 -54.12 72.80 -102.59
C GLN A 375 -52.76 72.38 -101.99
N GLN A 376 -52.78 71.43 -101.05
CA GLN A 376 -51.56 70.80 -100.53
C GLN A 376 -51.09 69.69 -101.49
N LEU A 377 -49.96 69.90 -102.16
CA LEU A 377 -49.35 68.92 -103.05
C LEU A 377 -48.58 67.85 -102.22
N GLY A 378 -48.89 66.57 -102.42
CA GLY A 378 -48.26 65.47 -101.68
C GLY A 378 -46.79 65.24 -102.04
N ARG A 379 -45.94 64.94 -101.05
CA ARG A 379 -44.47 64.75 -101.18
C ARG A 379 -44.02 63.36 -101.68
N GLY A 380 -44.88 62.65 -102.41
CA GLY A 380 -44.56 61.33 -102.97
C GLY A 380 -43.58 61.40 -104.16
N VAL A 381 -43.03 60.23 -104.54
CA VAL A 381 -42.02 60.02 -105.60
C VAL A 381 -42.36 60.78 -106.90
N ALA A 382 -41.33 61.31 -107.58
CA ALA A 382 -41.46 62.19 -108.74
C ALA A 382 -42.47 61.66 -109.78
N GLY A 383 -43.51 62.46 -110.08
CA GLY A 383 -44.45 62.20 -111.18
C GLY A 383 -45.88 61.78 -110.82
N LEU A 384 -46.21 61.44 -109.56
CA LEU A 384 -47.61 61.14 -109.16
C LEU A 384 -48.28 62.31 -108.41
N VAL A 385 -49.32 62.91 -108.98
CA VAL A 385 -50.29 63.71 -108.21
C VAL A 385 -51.47 62.84 -107.83
N THR A 386 -51.50 62.44 -106.56
CA THR A 386 -52.69 61.86 -105.94
C THR A 386 -53.63 62.98 -105.55
N SER A 387 -54.91 62.89 -105.94
CA SER A 387 -55.96 63.71 -105.34
C SER A 387 -55.93 63.51 -103.83
N PRO A 388 -56.12 64.57 -103.01
CA PRO A 388 -56.41 64.38 -101.59
C PRO A 388 -57.65 63.48 -101.43
N PRO A 389 -57.75 62.69 -100.35
CA PRO A 389 -59.00 62.06 -99.97
C PRO A 389 -60.11 63.08 -99.68
#